data_AF-A0A1G6RKG9-F1
#
_entry.id   AF-A0A1G6RKG9-F1
#
_cell.length_a   1.000
_cell.length_b   1.000
_cell.length_c   1.000
_cell.angle_alpha   90.00
_cell.angle_beta   90.00
_cell.angle_gamma   90.00
#
_symmetry.space_group_name_H-M   'P 1'
#
loop_
_entity.id
_entity.type
_entity.pdbx_description
1 polymer ?
#
loop_
_entity_poly.entity_id
_entity_poly.type
_entity_poly.pdbx_seq_one_letter_code
_entity_poly.pdbx_strand_id
1 'polypeptide(L)'
;MTMIDTGRATAAQLALILDTRRAESGDDAAATDAEILAHMRNTLTLPGEGAPGGHPVTDDGTEYAAALIAFLTPGPTADALLATIEQLQQQVWAAAPVLTVVTVTDDGETYRALRCPVCDQLVTDSYGDLYAVDVSTRWSIAETDDDHQQMSVSRGEDDYSSTLYYLHTTGQPHAVVPPEDWTESWS
;
A
#
# COMPACT_ATOMS: atom_id res chain seq x y z
N MET A 1 -0.28 -0.61 -28.72
CA MET A 1 -1.62 -0.55 -28.13
C MET A 1 -1.54 0.48 -27.02
N THR A 2 -2.10 1.67 -27.23
CA THR A 2 -2.01 2.78 -26.28
C THR A 2 -2.87 2.41 -25.07
N MET A 3 -2.25 2.27 -23.90
CA MET A 3 -2.98 1.99 -22.67
C MET A 3 -3.85 3.22 -22.37
N ILE A 4 -5.18 3.07 -22.38
CA ILE A 4 -6.10 4.16 -22.08
C ILE A 4 -5.99 4.42 -20.57
N ASP A 5 -5.64 5.64 -20.19
CA ASP A 5 -5.69 6.06 -18.78
C ASP A 5 -7.15 6.07 -18.32
N THR A 6 -7.48 5.14 -17.43
CA THR A 6 -8.82 4.93 -16.90
C THR A 6 -9.02 5.61 -15.54
N GLY A 7 -7.99 6.32 -15.03
CA GLY A 7 -8.02 6.89 -13.69
C GLY A 7 -8.22 5.81 -12.63
N ARG A 8 -9.28 5.97 -11.82
CA ARG A 8 -9.71 4.99 -10.81
C ARG A 8 -10.97 4.21 -11.21
N ALA A 9 -11.49 4.40 -12.43
CA ALA A 9 -12.71 3.73 -12.86
C ALA A 9 -12.50 2.22 -13.02
N THR A 10 -13.44 1.44 -12.49
CA THR A 10 -13.53 -0.01 -12.74
C THR A 10 -14.05 -0.30 -14.15
N ALA A 11 -13.86 -1.54 -14.64
CA ALA A 11 -14.39 -1.96 -15.94
C ALA A 11 -15.92 -1.76 -16.07
N ALA A 12 -16.67 -2.01 -15.00
CA ALA A 12 -18.13 -1.80 -14.98
C ALA A 12 -18.50 -0.31 -15.07
N GLN A 13 -17.74 0.57 -14.40
CA GLN A 13 -17.93 2.02 -14.48
C GLN A 13 -17.58 2.55 -15.88
N LEU A 14 -16.53 2.03 -16.52
CA LEU A 14 -16.20 2.37 -17.91
C LEU A 14 -17.30 1.94 -18.88
N ALA A 15 -17.85 0.74 -18.71
CA ALA A 15 -18.98 0.27 -19.52
C ALA A 15 -20.21 1.18 -19.34
N LEU A 16 -20.55 1.53 -18.10
CA LEU A 16 -21.65 2.46 -17.80
C LEU A 16 -21.44 3.82 -18.48
N ILE A 17 -20.21 4.35 -18.44
CA ILE A 17 -19.87 5.60 -19.10
C ILE A 17 -20.13 5.50 -20.61
N LEU A 18 -19.57 4.48 -21.25
CA LEU A 18 -19.64 4.27 -22.69
C LEU A 18 -21.08 4.06 -23.17
N ASP A 19 -21.86 3.25 -22.46
CA ASP A 19 -23.26 2.96 -22.80
C ASP A 19 -24.13 4.21 -22.67
N THR A 20 -23.93 4.99 -21.60
CA THR A 20 -24.67 6.25 -21.37
C THR A 20 -24.35 7.27 -22.48
N ARG A 21 -23.06 7.45 -22.80
CA ARG A 21 -22.64 8.38 -23.87
C ARG A 21 -23.19 8.01 -25.24
N ARG A 22 -23.17 6.73 -25.58
CA ARG A 22 -23.73 6.23 -26.84
C ARG A 22 -25.24 6.40 -26.95
N ALA A 23 -25.96 6.30 -25.83
CA ALA A 23 -27.40 6.50 -25.79
C ALA A 23 -27.78 7.99 -25.90
N GLU A 24 -26.97 8.88 -25.33
CA GLU A 24 -27.27 10.31 -25.23
C GLU A 24 -26.75 11.16 -26.40
N SER A 25 -25.70 10.71 -27.09
CA SER A 25 -25.04 11.45 -28.17
C SER A 25 -24.99 10.63 -29.47
N GLY A 26 -25.64 11.14 -30.51
CA GLY A 26 -25.57 10.55 -31.86
C GLY A 26 -24.16 10.55 -32.45
N ASP A 27 -23.30 11.48 -32.02
CA ASP A 27 -21.89 11.56 -32.42
C ASP A 27 -21.06 10.43 -31.78
N ASP A 28 -21.44 9.99 -30.58
CA ASP A 28 -20.74 8.91 -29.85
C ASP A 28 -21.25 7.51 -30.27
N ALA A 29 -22.42 7.41 -30.92
CA ALA A 29 -23.04 6.14 -31.30
C ALA A 29 -22.18 5.29 -32.25
N ALA A 30 -21.35 5.93 -33.10
CA ALA A 30 -20.43 5.26 -34.02
C ALA A 30 -18.95 5.40 -33.60
N ALA A 31 -18.65 6.14 -32.52
CA ALA A 31 -17.30 6.36 -32.04
C ALA A 31 -16.74 5.13 -31.30
N THR A 32 -15.42 4.97 -31.36
CA THR A 32 -14.72 3.95 -30.59
C THR A 32 -14.70 4.31 -29.11
N ASP A 33 -14.54 3.31 -28.23
CA ASP A 33 -14.45 3.54 -26.78
C ASP A 33 -13.34 4.54 -26.43
N ALA A 34 -12.20 4.45 -27.13
CA ALA A 34 -11.07 5.33 -26.91
C ALA A 34 -11.38 6.80 -27.26
N GLU A 35 -12.12 7.04 -28.34
CA GLU A 35 -12.51 8.39 -28.76
C GLU A 35 -13.49 9.02 -27.77
N ILE A 36 -14.47 8.24 -27.31
CA ILE A 36 -15.45 8.68 -26.31
C ILE A 36 -14.72 9.05 -25.00
N LEU A 37 -13.90 8.15 -24.48
CA LEU A 37 -13.17 8.37 -23.22
C LEU A 37 -12.18 9.54 -23.32
N ALA A 38 -11.48 9.69 -24.45
CA ALA A 38 -10.58 10.82 -24.67
C ALA A 38 -11.34 12.15 -24.75
N HIS A 39 -12.48 12.18 -25.45
CA HIS A 39 -13.33 13.37 -25.51
C HIS A 39 -13.78 13.80 -24.11
N MET A 40 -14.24 12.85 -23.29
CA MET A 40 -14.67 13.12 -21.92
C MET A 40 -13.54 13.63 -21.05
N ARG A 41 -12.35 13.06 -21.14
CA ARG A 41 -11.17 13.50 -20.37
C ARG A 41 -10.71 14.91 -20.75
N ASN A 42 -10.93 15.32 -22.00
CA ASN A 42 -10.58 16.64 -22.50
C ASN A 42 -11.64 17.71 -22.19
N THR A 43 -12.89 17.31 -21.90
CA THR A 43 -14.02 18.24 -21.76
C THR A 43 -14.57 18.31 -20.35
N LEU A 44 -14.41 17.26 -19.53
CA LEU A 44 -14.92 17.20 -18.17
C LEU A 44 -13.79 17.41 -17.15
N THR A 45 -14.15 17.99 -16.00
CA THR A 45 -13.25 18.12 -14.84
C THR A 45 -13.90 17.58 -13.58
N LEU A 46 -13.11 17.37 -12.53
CA LEU A 46 -13.63 16.94 -11.24
C LEU A 46 -14.57 17.98 -10.63
N PRO A 47 -15.52 17.57 -9.77
CA PRO A 47 -16.41 18.49 -9.08
C PRO A 47 -15.65 19.60 -8.34
N GLY A 48 -16.00 20.86 -8.59
CA GLY A 48 -15.33 22.02 -7.97
C GLY A 48 -14.01 22.43 -8.63
N GLU A 49 -13.46 21.63 -9.55
CA GLU A 49 -12.21 21.92 -10.27
C GLU A 49 -12.48 22.50 -11.67
N GLY A 50 -13.27 23.57 -11.74
CA GLY A 50 -13.57 24.24 -13.02
C GLY A 50 -12.36 25.02 -13.54
N ALA A 51 -11.80 24.60 -14.68
CA ALA A 51 -10.81 25.38 -15.45
C ALA A 51 -11.45 25.98 -16.72
N PRO A 52 -10.90 27.05 -17.32
CA PRO A 52 -11.43 27.61 -18.56
C PRO A 52 -11.51 26.54 -19.67
N GLY A 53 -12.73 26.21 -20.10
CA GLY A 53 -12.99 25.20 -21.15
C GLY A 53 -13.33 23.79 -20.63
N GLY A 54 -13.22 23.52 -19.33
CA GLY A 54 -13.64 22.27 -18.70
C GLY A 54 -15.01 22.39 -18.02
N HIS A 55 -15.87 21.39 -18.21
CA HIS A 55 -17.17 21.29 -17.58
C HIS A 55 -17.08 20.39 -16.33
N PRO A 56 -17.22 20.93 -15.12
CA PRO A 56 -17.16 20.11 -13.91
C PRO A 56 -18.31 19.11 -13.90
N VAL A 57 -18.00 17.84 -13.59
CA VAL A 57 -19.03 16.84 -13.36
C VAL A 57 -19.89 17.27 -12.17
N THR A 58 -21.21 17.21 -12.34
CA THR A 58 -22.15 17.42 -11.24
C THR A 58 -22.21 16.13 -10.43
N ASP A 59 -21.77 16.18 -9.18
CA ASP A 59 -21.96 15.07 -8.24
C ASP A 59 -23.40 15.09 -7.71
N ASP A 60 -24.29 14.45 -8.46
CA ASP A 60 -25.71 14.32 -8.15
C ASP A 60 -26.05 13.01 -7.41
N GLY A 61 -25.03 12.24 -7.01
CA GLY A 61 -25.17 10.95 -6.34
C GLY A 61 -25.58 9.79 -7.25
N THR A 62 -25.65 10.00 -8.57
CA THR A 62 -25.94 8.91 -9.52
C THR A 62 -24.72 8.00 -9.74
N GLU A 63 -24.96 6.75 -10.13
CA GLU A 63 -23.89 5.81 -10.49
C GLU A 63 -23.06 6.31 -11.68
N TYR A 64 -23.69 7.03 -12.62
CA TYR A 64 -23.01 7.64 -13.75
C TYR A 64 -22.09 8.78 -13.30
N ALA A 65 -22.56 9.71 -12.46
CA ALA A 65 -21.71 10.75 -11.89
C ALA A 65 -20.53 10.17 -11.10
N ALA A 66 -20.78 9.14 -10.28
CA ALA A 66 -19.73 8.42 -9.56
C ALA A 66 -18.72 7.75 -10.51
N ALA A 67 -19.18 7.16 -11.62
CA ALA A 67 -18.31 6.58 -12.64
C ALA A 67 -17.44 7.65 -13.31
N LEU A 68 -18.02 8.80 -13.70
CA LEU A 68 -17.29 9.93 -14.29
C LEU A 68 -16.21 10.46 -13.35
N ILE A 69 -16.55 10.66 -12.08
CA ILE A 69 -15.61 11.11 -11.04
C ILE A 69 -14.46 10.11 -10.89
N ALA A 70 -14.76 8.80 -10.82
CA ALA A 70 -13.74 7.76 -10.74
C ALA A 70 -12.83 7.74 -11.98
N PHE A 71 -13.39 7.93 -13.17
CA PHE A 71 -12.62 7.97 -14.42
C PHE A 71 -11.68 9.17 -14.50
N LEU A 72 -12.14 10.36 -14.07
CA LEU A 72 -11.36 11.59 -14.07
C LEU A 72 -10.35 11.66 -12.93
N THR A 73 -10.61 10.96 -11.82
CA THR A 73 -9.67 10.91 -10.69
C THR A 73 -8.41 10.16 -11.11
N PRO A 74 -7.22 10.78 -11.02
CA PRO A 74 -5.97 10.10 -11.36
C PRO A 74 -5.80 8.80 -10.56
N GLY A 75 -5.33 7.77 -11.26
CA GLY A 75 -4.84 6.55 -10.62
C GLY A 75 -3.69 6.90 -9.66
N PRO A 76 -3.50 6.14 -8.57
CA PRO A 76 -2.36 6.37 -7.70
C PRO A 76 -1.05 6.15 -8.46
N THR A 77 -0.08 7.05 -8.29
CA THR A 77 1.28 6.84 -8.82
C THR A 77 1.98 5.73 -8.05
N ALA A 78 2.98 5.09 -8.65
CA ALA A 78 3.81 4.11 -7.95
C ALA A 78 4.42 4.70 -6.67
N ASP A 79 4.92 5.93 -6.73
CA ASP A 79 5.48 6.64 -5.56
C ASP A 79 4.44 6.87 -4.46
N ALA A 80 3.19 7.21 -4.81
CA ALA A 80 2.12 7.37 -3.82
C ALA A 80 1.74 6.05 -3.15
N LEU A 81 1.78 4.93 -3.90
CA LEU A 81 1.57 3.60 -3.35
C LEU A 81 2.72 3.19 -2.42
N LEU A 82 3.97 3.47 -2.79
CA LEU A 82 5.14 3.23 -1.94
C LEU A 82 5.06 4.04 -0.65
N ALA A 83 4.72 5.32 -0.72
CA ALA A 83 4.49 6.15 0.47
C ALA A 83 3.34 5.61 1.36
N THR A 84 2.29 5.04 0.76
CA THR A 84 1.20 4.39 1.50
C THR A 84 1.70 3.14 2.22
N ILE A 85 2.57 2.34 1.59
CA ILE A 85 3.20 1.18 2.21
C ILE A 85 4.06 1.62 3.40
N GLU A 86 4.93 2.61 3.24
CA GLU A 86 5.76 3.16 4.33
C GLU A 86 4.90 3.67 5.49
N GLN A 87 3.83 4.39 5.20
CA GLN A 87 2.90 4.87 6.22
C GLN A 87 2.21 3.71 6.95
N LEU A 88 1.79 2.67 6.23
CA LEU A 88 1.19 1.48 6.83
C LEU A 88 2.20 0.76 7.73
N GLN A 89 3.47 0.69 7.34
CA GLN A 89 4.53 0.10 8.16
C GLN A 89 4.70 0.86 9.48
N GLN A 90 4.73 2.19 9.43
CA GLN A 90 4.80 3.02 10.64
C GLN A 90 3.57 2.84 11.54
N GLN A 91 2.38 2.70 10.95
CA GLN A 91 1.15 2.44 11.70
C GLN A 91 1.15 1.08 12.39
N VAL A 92 1.72 0.04 11.77
CA VAL A 92 1.88 -1.27 12.40
C VAL A 92 2.73 -1.15 13.66
N TRP A 93 3.87 -0.46 13.58
CA TRP A 93 4.74 -0.24 14.74
C TRP A 93 4.06 0.56 15.85
N ALA A 94 3.32 1.61 15.50
CA ALA A 94 2.59 2.44 16.46
C ALA A 94 1.41 1.70 17.12
N ALA A 95 0.80 0.73 16.44
CA ALA A 95 -0.33 -0.03 16.94
C ALA A 95 0.08 -1.28 17.73
N ALA A 96 1.27 -1.82 17.49
CA ALA A 96 1.78 -3.00 18.17
C ALA A 96 2.05 -2.73 19.66
N PRO A 97 1.62 -3.60 20.58
CA PRO A 97 1.90 -3.44 21.99
C PRO A 97 3.41 -3.50 22.29
N VAL A 98 3.88 -2.55 23.10
CA VAL A 98 5.28 -2.45 23.51
C VAL A 98 5.58 -3.50 24.58
N LEU A 99 6.63 -4.30 24.38
CA LEU A 99 7.15 -5.22 25.41
C LEU A 99 7.60 -4.43 26.64
N THR A 100 7.28 -4.94 27.82
CA THR A 100 7.64 -4.28 29.08
C THR A 100 8.89 -4.91 29.67
N VAL A 101 9.82 -4.07 30.14
CA VAL A 101 10.96 -4.54 30.93
C VAL A 101 10.46 -4.84 32.35
N VAL A 102 10.68 -6.06 32.81
CA VAL A 102 10.36 -6.49 34.18
C VAL A 102 11.59 -7.07 34.86
N THR A 103 11.56 -7.09 36.20
CA THR A 103 12.54 -7.80 37.02
C THR A 103 11.91 -9.10 37.51
N VAL A 104 12.57 -10.21 37.25
CA VAL A 104 12.11 -11.56 37.62
C VAL A 104 13.13 -12.14 38.61
N THR A 105 12.63 -12.78 39.66
CA THR A 105 13.46 -13.63 40.53
C THR A 105 13.04 -15.07 40.32
N ASP A 106 13.94 -15.88 39.79
CA ASP A 106 13.74 -17.31 39.52
C ASP A 106 14.93 -18.09 40.05
N ASP A 107 14.69 -19.20 40.75
CA ASP A 107 15.71 -20.03 41.40
C ASP A 107 16.79 -19.27 42.23
N GLY A 108 16.41 -18.12 42.79
CA GLY A 108 17.30 -17.26 43.60
C GLY A 108 18.17 -16.30 42.79
N GLU A 109 18.08 -16.33 41.46
CA GLU A 109 18.70 -15.36 40.56
C GLU A 109 17.70 -14.27 40.17
N THR A 110 18.14 -13.01 40.18
CA THR A 110 17.31 -11.87 39.77
C THR A 110 17.84 -11.29 38.47
N TYR A 111 17.02 -11.30 37.43
CA TYR A 111 17.39 -10.83 36.09
C TYR A 111 16.31 -9.93 35.48
N ARG A 112 16.69 -9.19 34.43
CA ARG A 112 15.75 -8.40 33.62
C ARG A 112 15.22 -9.29 32.50
N ALA A 113 13.91 -9.26 32.31
CA ALA A 113 13.24 -9.97 31.23
C ALA A 113 12.27 -9.04 30.48
N LEU A 114 11.87 -9.45 29.28
CA LEU A 114 10.78 -8.82 28.56
C LEU A 114 9.47 -9.56 28.86
N ARG A 115 8.41 -8.81 29.14
CA ARG A 115 7.07 -9.35 29.34
C ARG A 115 6.13 -8.82 28.26
N CYS A 116 5.43 -9.75 27.62
CA CYS A 116 4.46 -9.43 26.60
C CYS A 116 3.15 -8.94 27.25
N PRO A 117 2.67 -7.71 26.93
CA PRO A 117 1.41 -7.19 27.50
C PRO A 117 0.16 -7.89 26.94
N VAL A 118 0.28 -8.65 25.84
CA VAL A 118 -0.86 -9.33 25.20
C VAL A 118 -1.17 -10.67 25.88
N CYS A 119 -0.15 -11.48 26.15
CA CYS A 119 -0.33 -12.82 26.73
C CYS A 119 0.19 -12.96 28.17
N ASP A 120 0.76 -11.90 28.73
CA ASP A 120 1.38 -11.83 30.07
C ASP A 120 2.52 -12.85 30.31
N GLN A 121 3.01 -13.47 29.23
CA GLN A 121 4.15 -14.38 29.27
C GLN A 121 5.47 -13.61 29.17
N LEU A 122 6.53 -14.20 29.75
CA LEU A 122 7.89 -13.73 29.52
C LEU A 122 8.32 -14.12 28.12
N VAL A 123 8.97 -13.20 27.42
CA VAL A 123 9.71 -13.52 26.20
C VAL A 123 10.99 -14.19 26.66
N THR A 124 11.13 -15.48 26.38
CA THR A 124 12.33 -16.23 26.78
C THR A 124 13.40 -16.15 25.69
N ASP A 125 14.64 -16.47 26.06
CA ASP A 125 15.74 -16.67 25.12
C ASP A 125 15.67 -18.03 24.40
N SER A 126 14.61 -18.81 24.66
CA SER A 126 14.38 -20.08 24.00
C SER A 126 14.13 -19.86 22.51
N TYR A 127 14.75 -20.72 21.70
CA TYR A 127 14.59 -20.68 20.25
C TYR A 127 13.10 -20.78 19.87
N GLY A 128 12.59 -19.75 19.19
CA GLY A 128 11.27 -19.75 18.58
C GLY A 128 10.16 -19.04 19.36
N ASP A 129 10.48 -18.23 20.38
CA ASP A 129 9.48 -17.44 21.13
C ASP A 129 9.24 -16.05 20.54
N LEU A 130 10.24 -15.46 19.88
CA LEU A 130 10.15 -14.13 19.26
C LEU A 130 10.81 -14.14 17.88
N TYR A 131 10.10 -13.66 16.86
CA TYR A 131 10.61 -13.55 15.49
C TYR A 131 10.60 -12.09 15.05
N ALA A 132 11.71 -11.60 14.50
CA ALA A 132 11.70 -10.35 13.74
C ALA A 132 10.96 -10.60 12.42
N VAL A 133 9.90 -9.84 12.16
CA VAL A 133 9.19 -9.85 10.89
C VAL A 133 9.63 -8.62 10.12
N ASP A 134 10.34 -8.82 9.00
CA ASP A 134 10.76 -7.74 8.13
C ASP A 134 9.82 -7.62 6.91
N VAL A 135 9.83 -6.45 6.25
CA VAL A 135 9.04 -6.25 5.02
C VAL A 135 9.77 -6.76 3.77
N SER A 136 11.06 -7.12 3.90
CA SER A 136 12.01 -7.39 2.83
C SER A 136 11.70 -6.61 1.53
N THR A 137 11.85 -5.29 1.54
CA THR A 137 12.23 -4.60 0.30
C THR A 137 13.71 -4.89 0.05
N ARG A 138 14.02 -6.14 -0.32
CA ARG A 138 15.39 -6.56 -0.66
C ARG A 138 15.80 -5.84 -1.93
N TRP A 139 16.85 -5.04 -1.85
CA TRP A 139 17.44 -4.40 -3.01
C TRP A 139 18.33 -5.43 -3.71
N SER A 140 17.94 -5.80 -4.93
CA SER A 140 18.75 -6.63 -5.82
C SER A 140 19.41 -5.72 -6.84
N ILE A 141 20.66 -6.00 -7.22
CA ILE A 141 21.29 -5.28 -8.33
C ILE A 141 20.54 -5.69 -9.59
N ALA A 142 20.02 -4.71 -10.31
CA ALA A 142 19.36 -4.90 -11.59
C ALA A 142 20.14 -4.15 -12.67
N GLU A 143 20.56 -4.87 -13.71
CA GLU A 143 21.21 -4.31 -14.89
C GLU A 143 20.36 -4.62 -16.12
N THR A 144 20.20 -3.66 -17.02
CA THR A 144 19.58 -3.94 -18.31
C THR A 144 20.54 -4.72 -19.19
N ASP A 145 20.03 -5.63 -20.01
CA ASP A 145 20.81 -6.20 -21.12
C ASP A 145 21.25 -5.12 -22.13
N ASP A 146 22.17 -5.47 -23.02
CA ASP A 146 22.73 -4.53 -24.02
C ASP A 146 21.67 -3.91 -24.94
N ASP A 147 20.51 -4.59 -25.08
CA ASP A 147 19.37 -4.15 -25.89
C ASP A 147 18.30 -3.37 -25.09
N HIS A 148 18.46 -3.22 -23.77
CA HIS A 148 17.51 -2.61 -22.84
C HIS A 148 16.08 -3.19 -22.87
N GLN A 149 15.96 -4.48 -23.15
CA GLN A 149 14.68 -5.18 -23.23
C GLN A 149 14.45 -6.13 -22.05
N GLN A 150 15.50 -6.47 -21.30
CA GLN A 150 15.43 -7.37 -20.15
C GLN A 150 16.21 -6.81 -18.96
N MET A 151 15.76 -7.18 -17.75
CA MET A 151 16.45 -6.88 -16.49
C MET A 151 17.13 -8.14 -15.97
N SER A 152 18.45 -8.14 -15.90
CA SER A 152 19.23 -9.13 -15.16
C SER A 152 19.24 -8.75 -13.69
N VAL A 153 18.70 -9.60 -12.83
CA VAL A 153 18.58 -9.34 -11.39
C VAL A 153 19.48 -10.29 -10.63
N SER A 154 20.42 -9.75 -9.86
CA SER A 154 21.28 -10.51 -8.95
C SER A 154 20.97 -10.16 -7.50
N ARG A 155 20.94 -11.19 -6.64
CA ARG A 155 20.61 -11.04 -5.23
C ARG A 155 21.65 -10.12 -4.57
N GLY A 156 21.20 -8.99 -4.04
CA GLY A 156 22.04 -8.09 -3.26
C GLY A 156 22.47 -8.75 -1.94
N GLU A 157 23.49 -8.17 -1.29
CA GLU A 157 23.83 -8.50 0.10
C GLU A 157 22.60 -8.28 0.99
N ASP A 158 22.32 -9.20 1.91
CA ASP A 158 21.13 -9.17 2.75
C ASP A 158 21.25 -8.00 3.76
N ASP A 159 20.80 -6.80 3.38
CA ASP A 159 20.69 -5.65 4.30
C ASP A 159 19.33 -5.70 5.02
N TYR A 160 19.33 -6.25 6.24
CA TYR A 160 18.20 -6.21 7.16
C TYR A 160 18.06 -4.80 7.74
N SER A 161 17.60 -3.85 6.93
CA SER A 161 17.61 -2.43 7.31
C SER A 161 16.47 -2.02 8.25
N SER A 162 15.41 -2.83 8.41
CA SER A 162 14.33 -2.56 9.38
C SER A 162 13.41 -3.76 9.67
N THR A 163 13.19 -4.04 10.96
CA THR A 163 12.09 -4.91 11.43
C THR A 163 10.75 -4.15 11.32
N LEU A 164 9.72 -4.79 10.78
CA LEU A 164 8.36 -4.22 10.71
C LEU A 164 7.61 -4.33 12.04
N TYR A 165 7.76 -5.47 12.71
CA TYR A 165 7.30 -5.76 14.07
C TYR A 165 7.93 -7.09 14.52
N TYR A 166 7.78 -7.42 15.79
CA TYR A 166 8.16 -8.73 16.31
C TYR A 166 6.94 -9.60 16.52
N LEU A 167 7.01 -10.85 16.07
CA LEU A 167 5.96 -11.84 16.31
C LEU A 167 6.32 -12.65 17.54
N HIS A 168 5.58 -12.46 18.63
CA HIS A 168 5.68 -13.30 19.81
C HIS A 168 4.73 -14.50 19.66
N THR A 169 5.26 -15.71 19.77
CA THR A 169 4.59 -16.95 19.36
C THR A 169 4.15 -17.82 20.53
N THR A 170 4.51 -17.47 21.77
CA THR A 170 4.04 -18.19 22.95
C THR A 170 2.52 -18.01 23.09
N GLY A 171 1.76 -19.06 22.73
CA GLY A 171 0.30 -19.05 22.67
C GLY A 171 -0.23 -18.86 21.24
N GLN A 172 -1.15 -17.90 21.05
CA GLN A 172 -1.57 -17.46 19.70
C GLN A 172 -0.59 -16.38 19.22
N PRO A 173 0.03 -16.51 18.02
CA PRO A 173 0.98 -15.52 17.52
C PRO A 173 0.39 -14.11 17.41
N HIS A 174 1.12 -13.10 17.88
CA HIS A 174 0.69 -11.70 17.85
C HIS A 174 1.87 -10.74 17.69
N ALA A 175 1.59 -9.58 17.10
CA ALA A 175 2.57 -8.52 16.92
C ALA A 175 2.88 -7.82 18.25
N VAL A 176 4.16 -7.54 18.49
CA VAL A 176 4.71 -6.73 19.57
C VAL A 176 5.88 -5.90 19.04
N VAL A 177 6.30 -4.89 19.78
CA VAL A 177 7.50 -4.09 19.47
C VAL A 177 8.39 -3.96 20.71
N PRO A 178 9.72 -3.81 20.55
CA PRO A 178 10.63 -3.61 21.66
C PRO A 178 10.41 -2.24 22.31
N PRO A 179 10.93 -2.02 23.53
CA PRO A 179 10.95 -0.70 24.16
C PRO A 179 11.67 0.35 23.30
N GLU A 180 11.24 1.62 23.39
CA GLU A 180 11.72 2.72 22.54
C GLU A 180 13.24 2.98 22.63
N ASP A 181 13.89 2.59 23.72
CA ASP A 181 15.32 2.78 23.98
C ASP A 181 16.19 1.60 23.52
N TRP A 182 15.61 0.59 22.87
CA TRP A 182 16.33 -0.60 22.40
C TRP A 182 16.81 -0.44 20.96
N THR A 183 17.99 -1.00 20.68
CA THR A 183 18.62 -0.99 19.36
C THR A 183 18.73 -2.39 18.79
N GLU A 184 18.47 -2.55 17.50
CA GLU A 184 18.67 -3.79 16.76
C GLU A 184 20.14 -3.90 16.28
N SER A 185 20.70 -5.10 16.32
CA SER A 185 22.01 -5.41 15.71
C SER A 185 21.85 -6.65 14.84
N TRP A 186 22.18 -6.51 13.55
CA TRP A 186 22.15 -7.58 12.56
C TRP A 186 23.57 -8.07 12.30
N SER A 187 23.76 -9.38 12.18
CA SER A 187 25.07 -10.03 11.96
C SER A 187 25.04 -10.96 10.77
#